data_AF-A0A380P8F4-F1
#
_entry.id   AF-A0A380P8F4-F1
#
_cell.length_a   1.000
_cell.length_b   1.000
_cell.length_c   1.000
_cell.angle_alpha   90.00
_cell.angle_beta   90.00
_cell.angle_gamma   90.00
#
_symmetry.space_group_name_H-M   'P 1'
#
loop_
_entity.id
_entity.type
_entity.pdbx_description
1 polymer ?
#
loop_
_entity_poly.entity_id
_entity_poly.type
_entity_poly.pdbx_seq_one_letter_code
_entity_poly.pdbx_strand_id
1 'polypeptide(L)'
;MAEDVPNVAFMRFNDFEDVLGLAQIVGSGLENTRLYEDKGKYYLSLEFANDLKLADRQNLLSVALEYGKVSPLDQAVVAEHGRTILNDHAVDHLNQYFNV
;
A
#
# COMPACT_ATOMS: atom_id res chain seq x y z
N MET A 1 -4.50 16.22 -18.10
CA MET A 1 -4.32 14.75 -18.17
C MET A 1 -4.73 14.21 -16.81
N ALA A 2 -5.96 13.73 -16.69
CA ALA A 2 -6.58 13.37 -15.40
C ALA A 2 -7.14 11.94 -15.48
N GLU A 3 -6.42 11.02 -16.12
CA GLU A 3 -6.95 9.67 -16.41
C GLU A 3 -6.13 8.49 -15.88
N ASP A 4 -4.92 8.65 -15.32
CA ASP A 4 -4.07 7.49 -14.96
C ASP A 4 -3.83 7.30 -13.45
N VAL A 5 -4.84 7.49 -12.59
CA VAL A 5 -4.74 7.06 -11.18
C VAL A 5 -5.37 5.67 -11.03
N PRO A 6 -4.57 4.61 -10.85
CA PRO A 6 -5.08 3.24 -10.84
C PRO A 6 -6.01 2.99 -9.65
N ASN A 7 -6.94 2.05 -9.78
CA ASN A 7 -7.76 1.59 -8.65
C ASN A 7 -6.94 0.82 -7.60
N VAL A 8 -5.82 0.21 -8.03
CA VAL A 8 -4.88 -0.47 -7.14
C VAL A 8 -3.47 -0.02 -7.46
N ALA A 9 -2.74 0.44 -6.44
CA ALA A 9 -1.31 0.71 -6.53
C ALA A 9 -0.55 -0.33 -5.71
N PHE A 10 0.36 -1.07 -6.34
CA PHE A 10 1.24 -1.99 -5.65
C PHE A 10 2.58 -1.29 -5.37
N MET A 11 2.84 -1.01 -4.10
CA MET A 11 3.95 -0.16 -3.67
C MET A 11 5.07 -1.00 -3.08
N ARG A 12 6.32 -0.64 -3.37
CA ARG A 12 7.53 -1.23 -2.78
C ARG A 12 8.24 -0.23 -1.88
N PHE A 13 8.63 -0.69 -0.71
CA PHE A 13 9.34 0.05 0.33
C PHE A 13 10.73 -0.56 0.57
N ASN A 14 11.66 0.23 1.08
CA ASN A 14 13.00 -0.24 1.40
C ASN A 14 13.13 -0.71 2.85
N ASP A 15 12.36 -0.09 3.74
CA ASP A 15 12.29 -0.37 5.17
C ASP A 15 10.83 -0.64 5.58
N PHE A 16 10.63 -1.35 6.69
CA PHE A 16 9.31 -1.56 7.29
C PHE A 16 8.79 -0.27 7.93
N GLU A 17 9.68 0.57 8.46
CA GLU A 17 9.31 1.86 9.05
C GLU A 17 8.63 2.79 8.03
N ASP A 18 9.01 2.72 6.74
CA ASP A 18 8.34 3.46 5.67
C ASP A 18 6.88 2.99 5.49
N VAL A 19 6.61 1.69 5.69
CA VAL A 19 5.26 1.11 5.63
C VAL A 19 4.41 1.59 6.80
N LEU A 20 4.98 1.59 8.01
CA LEU A 20 4.31 2.11 9.21
C LEU A 20 4.01 3.60 9.04
N GLY A 21 4.98 4.39 8.60
CA GLY A 21 4.81 5.82 8.36
C GLY A 21 3.71 6.11 7.34
N LEU A 22 3.57 5.28 6.30
CA LEU A 22 2.45 5.40 5.36
C LEU A 22 1.11 5.06 6.03
N ALA A 23 1.03 3.94 6.76
CA ALA A 23 -0.20 3.44 7.40
C ALA A 23 -0.83 4.47 8.36
N GLN A 24 -0.01 5.29 9.03
CA GLN A 24 -0.47 6.40 9.87
C GLN A 24 -1.25 7.48 9.12
N ILE A 25 -0.88 7.71 7.86
CA ILE A 25 -1.42 8.80 7.05
C ILE A 25 -2.58 8.31 6.19
N VAL A 26 -2.47 7.10 5.63
CA VAL A 26 -3.50 6.52 4.76
C VAL A 26 -4.62 5.94 5.62
N GLY A 27 -5.57 6.80 5.99
CA GLY A 27 -6.77 6.43 6.75
C GLY A 27 -7.82 5.68 5.92
N SER A 28 -9.10 6.00 6.12
CA SER A 28 -10.29 5.30 5.59
C SER A 28 -10.52 5.37 4.06
N GLY A 29 -9.48 5.63 3.26
CA GLY A 29 -9.57 5.74 1.80
C GLY A 29 -9.15 4.48 1.05
N LEU A 30 -8.77 3.43 1.78
CA LEU A 30 -8.30 2.17 1.23
C LEU A 30 -9.23 1.02 1.65
N GLU A 31 -9.34 0.04 0.77
CA GLU A 31 -10.02 -1.23 1.01
C GLU A 31 -9.01 -2.37 0.78
N ASN A 32 -9.21 -3.55 1.36
CA ASN A 32 -8.49 -4.78 1.02
C ASN A 32 -6.94 -4.69 0.96
N THR A 33 -6.31 -3.91 1.85
CA THR A 33 -4.84 -3.75 1.83
C THR A 33 -4.12 -5.04 2.25
N ARG A 34 -3.02 -5.37 1.58
CA ARG A 34 -2.21 -6.58 1.83
C ARG A 34 -0.73 -6.25 1.86
N LEU A 35 -0.01 -6.86 2.81
CA LEU A 35 1.41 -6.63 3.03
C LEU A 35 2.23 -7.90 2.83
N TYR A 36 3.31 -7.77 2.07
CA TYR A 36 4.25 -8.83 1.74
C TYR A 36 5.68 -8.41 2.03
N GLU A 37 6.57 -9.39 2.15
CA GLU A 37 8.01 -9.21 2.15
C GLU A 37 8.65 -10.14 1.12
N ASP A 38 9.57 -9.62 0.32
CA ASP A 38 10.43 -10.41 -0.56
C ASP A 38 11.84 -9.81 -0.56
N LYS A 39 12.84 -10.64 -0.23
CA LYS A 39 14.28 -10.31 -0.26
C LYS A 39 14.65 -9.04 0.51
N GLY A 40 14.09 -8.88 1.70
CA GLY A 40 14.31 -7.73 2.59
C GLY A 40 13.65 -6.45 2.11
N LYS A 41 12.66 -6.55 1.22
CA LYS A 41 11.84 -5.42 0.75
C LYS A 41 10.38 -5.69 1.03
N TYR A 42 9.66 -4.62 1.39
CA TYR A 42 8.25 -4.71 1.76
C TYR A 42 7.38 -4.23 0.61
N TYR A 43 6.22 -4.85 0.47
CA TYR A 43 5.28 -4.54 -0.60
C TYR A 43 3.87 -4.42 -0.06
N LEU A 44 3.20 -3.29 -0.31
CA LEU A 44 1.85 -3.02 0.15
C LEU A 44 0.93 -2.81 -1.06
N SER A 45 -0.18 -3.55 -1.11
CA SER A 45 -1.26 -3.26 -2.05
C SER A 45 -2.16 -2.18 -1.47
N LEU A 46 -2.30 -1.08 -2.21
CA LEU A 46 -3.21 0.03 -1.92
C LEU A 46 -4.39 -0.07 -2.88
N GLU A 47 -5.44 -0.78 -2.49
CA GLU A 47 -6.70 -0.78 -3.23
C GLU A 47 -7.54 0.40 -2.72
N PHE A 48 -7.80 1.37 -3.59
CA PHE A 48 -8.53 2.58 -3.23
C PHE A 48 -10.03 2.31 -3.20
N ALA A 49 -10.72 2.85 -2.20
CA ALA A 49 -12.16 2.70 -2.08
C ALA A 49 -12.88 3.13 -3.37
N ASN A 50 -13.87 2.35 -3.80
CA ASN A 50 -14.52 2.55 -5.10
C ASN A 50 -15.30 3.88 -5.20
N ASP A 51 -15.76 4.41 -4.07
CA ASP A 51 -16.48 5.68 -3.96
C ASP A 51 -15.57 6.90 -3.75
N LEU A 52 -14.25 6.68 -3.62
CA LEU A 52 -13.27 7.73 -3.45
C LEU A 52 -13.18 8.59 -4.72
N LYS A 53 -13.27 9.91 -4.56
CA LYS A 53 -13.13 10.84 -5.70
C LYS A 53 -11.72 10.72 -6.29
N LEU A 54 -11.61 10.93 -7.60
CA LEU A 54 -10.33 10.86 -8.31
C LEU A 54 -9.25 11.77 -7.72
N ALA A 55 -9.60 12.98 -7.30
CA ALA A 55 -8.66 13.91 -6.66
C ALA A 55 -8.14 13.37 -5.32
N ASP A 56 -9.01 12.78 -4.50
CA ASP A 56 -8.61 12.20 -3.22
C ASP A 56 -7.73 10.97 -3.42
N ARG A 57 -8.04 10.15 -4.43
CA ARG A 57 -7.18 9.04 -4.87
C ARG A 57 -5.80 9.52 -5.31
N GLN A 58 -5.75 10.59 -6.11
CA GLN A 58 -4.49 11.18 -6.56
C GLN A 58 -3.66 11.69 -5.37
N ASN A 59 -4.31 12.30 -4.37
CA ASN A 59 -3.66 12.77 -3.16
C ASN A 59 -3.08 11.59 -2.36
N LEU A 60 -3.85 10.53 -2.14
CA LEU A 60 -3.37 9.33 -1.44
C LEU A 60 -2.19 8.66 -2.17
N LEU A 61 -2.26 8.55 -3.50
CA LEU A 61 -1.15 8.00 -4.28
C LEU A 61 0.09 8.90 -4.19
N SER A 62 -0.10 10.22 -4.23
CA SER A 62 1.00 11.18 -4.07
C SER A 62 1.69 11.02 -2.71
N VAL A 63 0.91 10.89 -1.63
CA VAL A 63 1.45 10.61 -0.30
C VAL A 63 2.21 9.28 -0.28
N ALA A 64 1.64 8.20 -0.85
CA ALA A 64 2.30 6.90 -0.86
C ALA A 64 3.66 6.91 -1.59
N LEU A 65 3.81 7.76 -2.61
CA LEU A 65 5.05 7.93 -3.35
C LEU A 65 6.17 8.64 -2.56
N GLU A 66 5.86 9.29 -1.43
CA GLU A 66 6.87 9.86 -0.54
C GLU A 66 7.56 8.79 0.33
N TYR A 67 6.85 7.69 0.62
CA TYR A 67 7.34 6.59 1.46
C TYR A 67 7.92 5.43 0.65
N GLY A 68 7.53 5.30 -0.62
CA GLY A 68 7.92 4.19 -1.46
C GLY A 68 7.80 4.51 -2.94
N LYS A 69 7.79 3.47 -3.76
CA LYS A 69 7.57 3.62 -5.20
C LYS A 69 6.67 2.53 -5.73
N VAL A 70 6.02 2.78 -6.86
CA VAL A 70 5.28 1.73 -7.55
C VAL A 70 6.22 0.57 -7.87
N SER A 71 5.81 -0.62 -7.47
CA SER A 71 6.53 -1.87 -7.71
C SER A 71 6.57 -2.14 -9.22
N PRO A 72 7.72 -2.54 -9.78
CA PRO A 72 7.80 -3.05 -11.14
C PRO A 72 7.33 -4.51 -11.24
N LEU A 73 7.09 -5.18 -10.10
CA LEU A 73 6.64 -6.57 -10.02
C LEU A 73 5.12 -6.61 -9.85
N ASP A 74 4.52 -7.68 -10.37
CA ASP A 74 3.12 -8.00 -10.10
C ASP A 74 2.94 -8.52 -8.67
N GLN A 75 1.79 -8.23 -8.06
CA GLN A 75 1.45 -8.72 -6.72
C GLN A 75 1.46 -10.25 -6.64
N ALA A 76 1.01 -10.95 -7.68
CA ALA A 76 1.01 -12.42 -7.72
C ALA A 76 2.43 -12.99 -7.66
N VAL A 77 3.40 -12.35 -8.33
CA VAL A 77 4.82 -12.78 -8.32
C VAL A 77 5.40 -12.68 -6.91
N VAL A 78 5.11 -11.58 -6.21
CA VAL A 78 5.58 -11.38 -4.82
C VAL A 78 4.84 -12.32 -3.86
N ALA A 79 3.54 -12.56 -4.06
CA ALA A 79 2.77 -13.49 -3.24
C ALA A 79 3.21 -14.94 -3.40
N GLU A 80 3.68 -15.34 -4.59
CA GLU A 80 4.16 -16.70 -4.87
C GLU A 80 5.57 -16.96 -4.32
N HIS A 81 6.47 -15.98 -4.44
CA HIS A 81 7.89 -16.17 -4.08
C HIS A 81 8.30 -15.54 -2.75
N GLY A 82 7.56 -14.55 -2.28
CA GLY A 82 7.79 -13.87 -1.02
C GLY A 82 6.99 -14.46 0.14
N ARG A 83 6.94 -13.71 1.23
CA ARG A 83 6.17 -14.01 2.43
C ARG A 83 4.99 -13.05 2.53
N THR A 84 3.79 -13.60 2.67
CA THR A 84 2.63 -12.80 3.11
C THR A 84 2.76 -12.49 4.60
N ILE A 85 2.73 -11.21 4.96
CA ILE A 85 2.73 -10.74 6.35
C ILE A 85 1.28 -10.54 6.80
N LEU A 86 0.48 -9.81 6.03
CA LEU A 86 -0.95 -9.55 6.27
C LEU A 86 -1.71 -9.74 4.96
N ASN A 87 -2.74 -10.58 4.97
CA ASN A 87 -3.46 -10.99 3.77
C ASN A 87 -4.73 -10.17 3.47
N ASP A 88 -5.12 -9.33 4.42
CA ASP A 88 -6.24 -8.40 4.36
C ASP A 88 -6.06 -7.34 5.45
N HIS A 89 -6.78 -6.21 5.32
CA HIS A 89 -6.82 -5.12 6.29
C HIS A 89 -5.44 -4.73 6.85
N ALA A 90 -4.40 -4.78 6.01
CA ALA A 90 -3.02 -4.64 6.45
C ALA A 90 -2.78 -3.30 7.16
N VAL A 91 -3.28 -2.20 6.60
CA VAL A 91 -3.16 -0.86 7.21
C VAL A 91 -3.84 -0.80 8.57
N ASP A 92 -5.06 -1.35 8.69
CA ASP A 92 -5.81 -1.37 9.96
C ASP A 92 -5.07 -2.16 11.04
N HIS A 93 -4.53 -3.32 10.66
CA HIS A 93 -3.73 -4.16 11.55
C HIS A 93 -2.43 -3.48 11.98
N LEU A 94 -1.74 -2.78 11.07
CA LEU A 94 -0.53 -2.02 11.42
C LEU A 94 -0.86 -0.91 12.43
N ASN A 95 -1.91 -0.13 12.17
CA ASN A 95 -2.35 0.93 13.08
C ASN A 95 -2.75 0.35 14.45
N GLN A 96 -3.42 -0.80 14.48
CA GLN A 96 -3.78 -1.49 15.72
C GLN A 96 -2.58 -2.02 16.50
N TYR A 97 -1.62 -2.68 15.85
CA TYR A 97 -0.51 -3.35 16.54
C TYR A 97 0.59 -2.40 16.97
N PHE A 98 0.82 -1.33 16.22
CA PHE A 98 1.90 -0.38 16.49
C PHE A 98 1.41 0.90 17.18
N ASN A 99 0.09 1.06 17.40
CA ASN A 99 -0.53 2.29 17.93
C ASN A 99 -0.07 3.54 17.17
N VAL A 100 0.02 3.39 15.87
CA VAL A 100 0.54 4.39 14.95
C VAL A 100 -0.60 5.23 14.40
#